data_AF-A0A089KJ31-F1
#
_entry.id   AF-A0A089KJ31-F1
#
_cell.length_a   1.000
_cell.length_b   1.000
_cell.length_c   1.000
_cell.angle_alpha   90.00
_cell.angle_beta   90.00
_cell.angle_gamma   90.00
#
_symmetry.space_group_name_H-M   'P 1'
#
loop_
_entity.id
_entity.type
_entity.pdbx_description
1 polymer ?
#
loop_
_entity_poly.entity_id
_entity_poly.type
_entity_poly.pdbx_seq_one_letter_code
_entity_poly.pdbx_strand_id
1 'polypeptide(L)'
;MKTTLFSREIAYGKEDVAELETASIKVQLIYDKALFMLHGHLPGSLWDSWIGVPYEIISSLYKGDNDSGSVFQKWIQSPSGWKCIGCERHCLEPGDAADVAAAGSRRLFTFHNGIRQSMVLQAVIWSLYENTLLFQHYLGNEAFLDGDDLDTISNYFVPTYVSPFRLIENGKPFKEYREDHIQVYQEWISAPDLVLQWNGGLTEGRWMTGVYVDHSRFAGLGPYLKDAQGKRTYMQATVR
;
A
#
# COMPACT_ATOMS: atom_id res chain seq x y z
N MET A 1 -0.63 1.01 -28.25
CA MET A 1 -1.00 -0.35 -28.68
C MET A 1 -1.64 -1.02 -27.46
N LYS A 2 -2.95 -1.23 -27.45
CA LYS A 2 -3.65 -1.92 -26.34
C LYS A 2 -3.42 -3.41 -26.51
N THR A 3 -2.68 -4.04 -25.60
CA THR A 3 -2.47 -5.49 -25.60
C THR A 3 -3.69 -6.13 -24.95
N THR A 4 -4.67 -6.55 -25.74
CA THR A 4 -5.83 -7.27 -25.23
C THR A 4 -5.42 -8.70 -24.85
N LEU A 5 -5.13 -8.92 -23.57
CA LEU A 5 -4.86 -10.24 -23.01
C LEU A 5 -6.20 -10.94 -22.72
N PHE A 6 -6.52 -11.96 -23.51
CA PHE A 6 -7.67 -12.84 -23.26
C PHE A 6 -7.30 -13.85 -22.17
N SER A 7 -7.92 -13.71 -20.99
CA SER A 7 -7.63 -14.54 -19.81
C SER A 7 -7.93 -16.03 -20.05
N ARG A 8 -6.89 -16.80 -20.38
CA ARG A 8 -6.65 -18.08 -19.72
C ARG A 8 -5.75 -17.79 -18.52
N GLU A 9 -6.32 -17.86 -17.31
CA GLU A 9 -5.63 -17.81 -16.00
C GLU A 9 -4.48 -16.79 -15.88
N ILE A 10 -4.67 -15.69 -15.15
CA ILE A 10 -3.54 -14.84 -14.74
C ILE A 10 -2.59 -15.71 -13.92
N ALA A 11 -1.44 -16.02 -14.51
CA ALA A 11 -0.41 -16.87 -13.95
C ALA A 11 0.80 -16.02 -13.56
N TYR A 12 1.27 -16.19 -12.34
CA TYR A 12 2.53 -15.64 -11.86
C TYR A 12 3.64 -16.65 -12.13
N GLY A 13 4.78 -16.18 -12.61
CA GLY A 13 5.99 -16.99 -12.62
C GLY A 13 6.50 -17.20 -11.20
N LYS A 14 7.19 -18.32 -10.93
CA LYS A 14 7.80 -18.59 -9.61
C LYS A 14 8.71 -17.47 -9.12
N GLU A 15 9.43 -16.82 -10.04
CA GLU A 15 10.31 -15.68 -9.73
C GLU A 15 9.52 -14.46 -9.25
N ASP A 16 8.42 -14.11 -9.92
CA ASP A 16 7.54 -13.01 -9.49
C ASP A 16 6.96 -13.27 -8.10
N VAL A 17 6.55 -14.51 -7.82
CA VAL A 17 6.02 -14.90 -6.50
C VAL A 17 7.10 -14.74 -5.43
N ALA A 18 8.31 -15.26 -5.67
CA ALA A 18 9.41 -15.17 -4.72
C ALA A 18 9.86 -13.73 -4.46
N GLU A 19 9.87 -12.89 -5.50
CA GLU A 19 10.13 -11.46 -5.36
C GLU A 19 9.06 -10.78 -4.52
N LEU A 20 7.77 -10.97 -4.84
CA LEU A 20 6.66 -10.35 -4.09
C LEU A 20 6.61 -10.83 -2.64
N GLU A 21 6.90 -12.10 -2.38
CA GLU A 21 7.03 -12.65 -1.02
C GLU A 21 8.11 -11.90 -0.23
N THR A 22 9.30 -11.74 -0.81
CA THR A 22 10.41 -11.05 -0.12
C THR A 22 10.16 -9.54 0.00
N ALA A 23 9.75 -8.91 -1.09
CA ALA A 23 9.55 -7.47 -1.19
C ALA A 23 8.41 -6.98 -0.28
N SER A 24 7.32 -7.73 -0.19
CA SER A 24 6.18 -7.34 0.66
C SER A 24 6.53 -7.28 2.13
N ILE A 25 7.36 -8.20 2.62
CA ILE A 25 7.85 -8.19 4.00
C ILE A 25 8.78 -7.00 4.22
N LYS A 26 9.73 -6.73 3.31
CA LYS A 26 10.61 -5.56 3.42
C LYS A 26 9.85 -4.24 3.40
N VAL A 27 8.89 -4.09 2.48
CA VAL A 27 8.00 -2.93 2.41
C VAL A 27 7.20 -2.76 3.70
N GLN A 28 6.72 -3.86 4.29
CA GLN A 28 6.01 -3.84 5.57
C GLN A 28 6.91 -3.29 6.69
N LEU A 29 8.15 -3.75 6.78
CA LEU A 29 9.12 -3.26 7.78
C LEU A 29 9.39 -1.76 7.65
N ILE A 30 9.47 -1.22 6.42
CA ILE A 30 9.62 0.23 6.20
C ILE A 30 8.41 1.01 6.71
N TYR A 31 7.19 0.51 6.45
CA TYR A 31 5.98 1.12 6.99
C TYR A 31 5.96 1.11 8.52
N ASP A 32 6.33 -0.02 9.15
CA ASP A 32 6.39 -0.15 10.60
C ASP A 32 7.41 0.81 11.21
N LYS A 33 8.60 0.88 10.61
CA LYS A 33 9.69 1.75 11.03
C LYS A 33 9.28 3.23 10.95
N ALA A 34 8.67 3.65 9.84
CA ALA A 34 8.17 5.02 9.67
C ALA A 34 7.03 5.35 10.64
N LEU A 35 6.08 4.43 10.84
CA LEU A 35 4.96 4.62 11.75
C LEU A 35 5.43 4.76 13.20
N PHE A 36 6.34 3.90 13.65
CA PHE A 36 6.93 3.96 14.97
C PHE A 36 7.66 5.29 15.20
N MET A 37 8.46 5.73 14.22
CA MET A 37 9.14 7.02 14.27
C MET A 37 8.14 8.18 14.42
N LEU A 38 7.08 8.20 13.61
CA LEU A 38 6.08 9.26 13.69
C LEU A 38 5.36 9.26 15.04
N HIS A 39 5.01 8.10 15.58
CA HIS A 39 4.37 8.01 16.90
C HIS A 39 5.26 8.58 18.01
N GLY A 40 6.58 8.34 17.95
CA GLY A 40 7.51 8.85 18.94
C GLY A 40 7.76 10.37 18.88
N HIS A 41 7.46 11.02 17.76
CA HIS A 41 7.87 12.42 17.52
C HIS A 41 6.73 13.37 17.14
N LEU A 42 5.59 12.88 16.64
CA LEU A 42 4.46 13.74 16.29
C LEU A 42 3.69 14.14 17.56
N PRO A 43 3.35 15.44 17.71
CA PRO A 43 2.33 15.87 18.66
C PRO A 43 0.99 15.16 18.42
N GLY A 44 0.25 14.84 19.47
CA GLY A 44 -1.03 14.13 19.38
C GLY A 44 -2.04 14.81 18.44
N SER A 45 -2.11 16.15 18.44
CA SER A 45 -2.99 16.90 17.52
C SER A 45 -2.65 16.69 16.04
N LEU A 46 -1.36 16.53 15.70
CA LEU A 46 -0.93 16.21 14.34
C LEU A 46 -1.15 14.74 14.01
N TRP A 47 -0.96 13.85 14.98
CA TRP A 47 -1.28 12.42 14.83
C TRP A 47 -2.75 12.21 14.45
N ASP A 48 -3.66 12.83 15.18
CA ASP A 48 -5.12 12.72 14.92
C ASP A 48 -5.48 13.32 13.55
N SER A 49 -4.80 14.40 13.17
CA SER A 49 -5.00 15.07 11.90
C SER A 49 -4.52 14.24 10.71
N TRP A 50 -3.34 13.62 10.80
CA TRP A 50 -2.66 12.97 9.68
C TRP A 50 -2.90 11.46 9.59
N ILE A 51 -2.96 10.77 10.73
CA ILE A 51 -3.12 9.32 10.82
C ILE A 51 -4.55 8.98 11.25
N GLY A 52 -5.08 9.70 12.24
CA GLY A 52 -6.49 9.61 12.67
C GLY A 52 -6.89 8.28 13.28
N VAL A 53 -5.94 7.42 13.63
CA VAL A 53 -6.16 6.13 14.28
C VAL A 53 -5.14 5.98 15.42
N PRO A 54 -5.55 5.58 16.64
CA PRO A 54 -4.62 5.38 17.76
C PRO A 54 -3.45 4.46 17.40
N TYR A 55 -2.24 4.76 17.88
CA TYR A 55 -1.02 4.02 17.54
C TYR A 55 -1.13 2.52 17.78
N GLU A 56 -1.61 2.12 18.96
CA GLU A 56 -1.75 0.69 19.30
C GLU A 56 -2.65 -0.07 18.33
N ILE A 57 -3.67 0.61 17.80
CA ILE A 57 -4.54 0.06 16.77
C ILE A 57 -3.76 -0.01 15.46
N ILE A 58 -3.29 1.13 14.92
CA ILE A 58 -2.64 1.11 13.59
C ILE A 58 -1.36 0.25 13.54
N SER A 59 -0.58 0.19 14.62
CA SER A 59 0.61 -0.64 14.77
C SER A 59 0.27 -2.13 14.74
N SER A 60 -0.74 -2.57 15.51
CA SER A 60 -1.17 -3.97 15.49
C SER A 60 -1.71 -4.36 14.10
N LEU A 61 -2.40 -3.43 13.43
CA LEU A 61 -2.93 -3.65 12.08
C LEU A 61 -1.84 -3.80 11.02
N TYR A 62 -0.70 -3.14 11.20
CA TYR A 62 0.42 -3.27 10.29
C TYR A 62 1.26 -4.53 10.54
N LYS A 63 1.45 -4.89 11.81
CA LYS A 63 2.13 -6.13 12.18
C LYS A 63 1.31 -7.36 11.83
N GLY A 64 -0.02 -7.24 11.78
CA GLY A 64 -0.95 -8.37 11.66
C GLY A 64 -1.14 -9.12 12.96
N ASP A 65 -0.74 -8.56 14.11
CA ASP A 65 -0.70 -9.24 15.43
C ASP A 65 -2.07 -9.33 16.14
N ASN A 66 -3.15 -8.92 15.47
CA ASN A 66 -4.50 -9.18 15.95
C ASN A 66 -5.02 -10.45 15.25
N ASP A 67 -5.62 -11.38 16.00
CA ASP A 67 -6.32 -12.61 15.53
C ASP A 67 -7.41 -12.37 14.45
N SER A 68 -7.51 -11.16 13.90
CA SER A 68 -8.55 -10.66 13.03
C SER A 68 -8.12 -9.64 11.96
N GLY A 69 -6.81 -9.37 11.77
CA GLY A 69 -6.36 -8.34 10.83
C GLY A 69 -5.33 -8.80 9.81
N SER A 70 -5.44 -8.33 8.56
CA SER A 70 -4.41 -8.53 7.52
C SER A 70 -4.10 -7.22 6.80
N VAL A 71 -2.86 -7.08 6.34
CA VAL A 71 -2.45 -5.98 5.46
C VAL A 71 -2.60 -6.43 4.01
N PHE A 72 -3.29 -5.63 3.21
CA PHE A 72 -3.41 -5.80 1.78
C PHE A 72 -2.57 -4.75 1.06
N GLN A 73 -1.38 -5.13 0.61
CA GLN A 73 -0.52 -4.26 -0.19
C GLN A 73 -0.96 -4.27 -1.65
N LYS A 74 -0.95 -3.10 -2.29
CA LYS A 74 -1.35 -2.90 -3.68
C LYS A 74 -0.12 -2.76 -4.55
N TRP A 75 0.10 -3.72 -5.43
CA TRP A 75 1.28 -3.81 -6.29
C TRP A 75 0.91 -3.69 -7.76
N ILE A 76 1.80 -3.07 -8.54
CA ILE A 76 1.75 -3.01 -10.00
C ILE A 76 3.07 -3.56 -10.54
N GLN A 77 3.00 -4.46 -11.52
CA GLN A 77 4.16 -4.82 -12.32
C GLN A 77 4.38 -3.74 -13.38
N SER A 78 5.41 -2.92 -13.18
CA SER A 78 5.81 -1.87 -14.12
C SER A 78 6.97 -2.36 -15.01
N PRO A 79 7.31 -1.66 -16.10
CA PRO A 79 8.53 -1.96 -16.86
C PRO A 79 9.82 -1.87 -16.02
N SER A 80 9.80 -1.15 -14.90
CA SER A 80 10.92 -1.03 -13.95
C SER A 80 10.85 -2.02 -12.78
N GLY A 81 10.00 -3.05 -12.89
CA GLY A 81 9.78 -4.04 -11.82
C GLY A 81 8.52 -3.77 -10.99
N TRP A 82 8.37 -4.52 -9.90
CA TRP A 82 7.23 -4.43 -8.99
C TRP A 82 7.24 -3.14 -8.19
N LYS A 83 6.10 -2.44 -8.13
CA LYS A 83 5.93 -1.20 -7.35
C LYS A 83 4.74 -1.30 -6.41
N CYS A 84 4.97 -1.04 -5.13
CA CYS A 84 3.94 -0.90 -4.11
C CYS A 84 3.37 0.52 -4.13
N ILE A 85 2.13 0.65 -4.55
CA ILE A 85 1.44 1.95 -4.67
C ILE A 85 0.63 2.33 -3.42
N GLY A 86 0.61 1.46 -2.41
CA GLY A 86 -0.03 1.70 -1.13
C GLY A 86 -0.53 0.41 -0.51
N CYS A 87 -1.13 0.51 0.66
CA CYS A 87 -1.68 -0.62 1.39
C CYS A 87 -3.08 -0.29 1.93
N GLU A 88 -3.80 -1.33 2.32
CA GLU A 88 -5.10 -1.26 3.00
C GLU A 88 -5.00 -2.18 4.20
N ARG A 89 -5.67 -1.83 5.29
CA ARG A 89 -5.78 -2.74 6.44
C ARG A 89 -7.21 -3.21 6.57
N HIS A 90 -7.35 -4.50 6.80
CA HIS A 90 -8.62 -5.14 7.07
C HIS A 90 -8.64 -5.52 8.54
N CYS A 91 -9.65 -5.08 9.29
CA CYS A 91 -9.65 -5.19 10.74
C CYS A 91 -11.05 -5.55 11.22
N LEU A 92 -11.18 -6.48 12.19
CA LEU A 92 -12.42 -6.63 12.94
C LEU A 92 -12.42 -5.67 14.13
N GLU A 93 -13.16 -4.58 14.03
CA GLU A 93 -13.36 -3.64 15.13
C GLU A 93 -14.60 -4.03 15.96
N PRO A 94 -14.59 -3.83 17.29
CA PRO A 94 -15.81 -3.92 18.08
C PRO A 94 -16.77 -2.83 17.63
N GLY A 95 -18.02 -3.18 17.31
CA GLY A 95 -19.04 -2.20 16.93
C GLY A 95 -19.28 -1.15 18.01
N ASP A 96 -19.73 0.05 17.60
CA ASP A 96 -19.99 1.17 18.49
C ASP A 96 -20.86 0.77 19.69
N ALA A 97 -20.51 1.31 20.88
CA ALA A 97 -21.17 1.02 22.15
C ALA A 97 -22.70 1.25 22.14
N ALA A 98 -23.22 2.04 21.20
CA ALA A 98 -24.65 2.27 21.02
C ALA A 98 -25.42 1.04 20.50
N ASP A 99 -24.77 0.15 19.74
CA ASP A 99 -25.37 -1.09 19.19
C ASP A 99 -25.11 -2.33 20.07
N VAL A 100 -24.21 -2.22 21.07
CA VAL A 100 -23.80 -3.32 21.95
C VAL A 100 -24.92 -3.74 22.93
N ALA A 101 -25.93 -2.90 23.14
CA ALA A 101 -27.03 -3.21 24.05
C ALA A 101 -28.08 -4.19 23.47
N ALA A 102 -28.12 -4.43 22.15
CA ALA A 102 -29.23 -5.15 21.52
C ALA A 102 -28.89 -6.49 20.86
N ALA A 103 -27.62 -6.77 20.53
CA ALA A 103 -27.24 -8.06 19.95
C ALA A 103 -25.78 -8.38 20.30
N GLY A 104 -25.52 -9.60 20.78
CA GLY A 104 -24.20 -10.04 21.23
C GLY A 104 -23.05 -9.58 20.31
N SER A 105 -22.02 -9.00 20.94
CA SER A 105 -20.77 -8.45 20.36
C SER A 105 -20.53 -8.81 18.88
N ARG A 106 -21.13 -8.05 17.97
CA ARG A 106 -20.89 -8.21 16.53
C ARG A 106 -19.68 -7.36 16.16
N ARG A 107 -18.54 -8.02 15.94
CA ARG A 107 -17.35 -7.36 15.38
C ARG A 107 -17.63 -6.98 13.92
N LEU A 108 -17.32 -5.75 13.52
CA LEU A 108 -17.50 -5.22 12.17
C LEU A 108 -16.16 -5.24 11.43
N PHE A 109 -16.17 -5.65 10.15
CA PHE A 109 -14.99 -5.52 9.29
C PHE A 109 -14.84 -4.06 8.85
N THR A 110 -13.87 -3.35 9.40
CA THR A 110 -13.50 -2.00 9.00
C THR A 110 -12.32 -2.06 8.04
N PHE A 111 -12.42 -1.31 6.94
CA PHE A 111 -11.38 -1.19 5.93
C PHE A 111 -10.68 0.16 6.09
N HIS A 112 -9.47 0.15 6.63
CA HIS A 112 -8.62 1.34 6.68
C HIS A 112 -7.84 1.42 5.37
N ASN A 113 -8.49 1.99 4.36
CA ASN A 113 -7.93 2.21 3.02
C ASN A 113 -7.65 3.70 2.73
N GLY A 114 -7.76 4.54 3.76
CA GLY A 114 -7.77 6.00 3.65
C GLY A 114 -6.42 6.57 3.25
N ILE A 115 -6.49 7.78 2.68
CA ILE A 115 -5.32 8.54 2.22
C ILE A 115 -4.38 8.81 3.41
N ARG A 116 -4.96 9.06 4.58
CA ARG A 116 -4.26 9.21 5.87
C ARG A 116 -3.39 8.02 6.25
N GLN A 117 -3.98 6.83 6.21
CA GLN A 117 -3.32 5.62 6.70
C GLN A 117 -2.30 5.06 5.73
N SER A 118 -2.49 5.21 4.41
CA SER A 118 -1.58 4.64 3.40
C SER A 118 -0.72 5.70 2.71
N MET A 119 -1.34 6.75 2.18
CA MET A 119 -0.69 7.66 1.24
C MET A 119 0.17 8.69 1.96
N VAL A 120 -0.27 9.21 3.12
CA VAL A 120 0.57 10.08 3.95
C VAL A 120 1.84 9.36 4.38
N LEU A 121 1.73 8.09 4.79
CA LEU A 121 2.90 7.30 5.15
C LEU A 121 3.83 7.06 3.95
N GLN A 122 3.30 6.80 2.75
CA GLN A 122 4.14 6.77 1.54
C GLN A 122 4.86 8.10 1.29
N ALA A 123 4.17 9.23 1.45
CA ALA A 123 4.78 10.55 1.27
C ALA A 123 5.91 10.80 2.28
N VAL A 124 5.70 10.40 3.55
CA VAL A 124 6.72 10.49 4.60
C VAL A 124 7.91 9.60 4.27
N ILE A 125 7.68 8.32 3.92
CA ILE A 125 8.74 7.37 3.58
C ILE A 125 9.58 7.89 2.40
N TRP A 126 8.93 8.37 1.34
CA TRP A 126 9.63 8.92 0.18
C TRP A 126 10.44 10.17 0.54
N SER A 127 9.87 11.05 1.37
CA SER A 127 10.56 12.25 1.85
C SER A 127 11.79 11.89 2.71
N LEU A 128 11.69 10.85 3.56
CA LEU A 128 12.83 10.37 4.34
C LEU A 128 13.93 9.82 3.44
N TYR A 129 13.57 9.06 2.41
CA TYR A 129 14.51 8.53 1.42
C TYR A 129 15.26 9.63 0.69
N GLU A 130 14.55 10.60 0.10
CA GLU A 130 15.21 11.68 -0.65
C GLU A 130 16.09 12.56 0.24
N ASN A 131 15.63 12.88 1.45
CA ASN A 131 16.43 13.65 2.39
C ASN A 131 17.65 12.87 2.89
N THR A 132 17.52 11.56 3.12
CA THR A 132 18.66 10.72 3.52
C THR A 132 19.73 10.73 2.42
N LEU A 133 19.34 10.57 1.16
CA LEU A 133 20.28 10.65 0.03
C LEU A 133 20.92 12.03 -0.11
N LEU A 134 20.13 13.10 0.05
CA LEU A 134 20.61 14.48 -0.04
C LEU A 134 21.64 14.80 1.05
N PHE A 135 21.40 14.32 2.27
CA PHE A 135 22.19 14.64 3.45
C PHE A 135 23.16 13.52 3.88
N GLN A 136 23.34 12.47 3.07
CA GLN A 136 24.14 11.29 3.44
C GLN A 136 25.53 11.62 4.00
N HIS A 137 26.20 12.63 3.42
CA HIS A 137 27.54 13.06 3.83
C HIS A 137 27.57 13.70 5.22
N TYR A 138 26.43 14.21 5.69
CA TYR A 138 26.28 14.87 6.99
C TYR A 138 25.68 13.96 8.07
N LEU A 139 24.88 12.96 7.67
CA LEU A 139 24.23 12.02 8.60
C LEU A 139 25.20 10.97 9.15
N GLY A 140 26.26 10.63 8.40
CA GLY A 140 27.22 9.61 8.82
C GLY A 140 26.54 8.27 9.15
N ASN A 141 26.96 7.63 10.25
CA ASN A 141 26.42 6.34 10.70
C ASN A 141 25.10 6.47 11.50
N GLU A 142 24.57 7.69 11.66
CA GLU A 142 23.36 7.96 12.45
C GLU A 142 22.12 8.15 11.57
N ALA A 143 22.20 7.81 10.28
CA ALA A 143 21.07 7.89 9.36
C ALA A 143 19.91 7.00 9.83
N PHE A 144 18.69 7.52 9.76
CA PHE A 144 17.49 6.77 10.11
C PHE A 144 17.25 5.58 9.17
N LEU A 145 17.52 5.77 7.88
CA LEU A 145 17.45 4.72 6.86
C LEU A 145 18.86 4.18 6.60
N ASP A 146 19.01 2.87 6.66
CA ASP A 146 20.25 2.20 6.28
C ASP A 146 20.29 1.86 4.77
N GLY A 147 21.35 1.20 4.31
CA GLY A 147 21.49 0.84 2.89
C GLY A 147 20.38 -0.08 2.38
N ASP A 148 19.98 -1.07 3.19
CA ASP A 148 18.93 -2.02 2.81
C ASP A 148 17.55 -1.34 2.75
N ASP A 149 17.31 -0.35 3.62
CA ASP A 149 16.11 0.48 3.57
C ASP A 149 16.07 1.32 2.29
N LEU A 150 17.17 1.99 1.96
CA LEU A 150 17.27 2.83 0.75
C LEU A 150 17.06 2.00 -0.52
N ASP A 151 17.65 0.80 -0.57
CA ASP A 151 17.46 -0.15 -1.66
C ASP A 151 16.00 -0.62 -1.73
N THR A 152 15.38 -0.92 -0.59
CA THR A 152 13.96 -1.32 -0.55
C THR A 152 13.05 -0.19 -1.05
N ILE A 153 13.29 1.04 -0.59
CA ILE A 153 12.45 2.20 -0.95
C ILE A 153 12.60 2.53 -2.44
N SER A 154 13.84 2.60 -2.96
CA SER A 154 14.09 2.89 -4.37
C SER A 154 13.51 1.83 -5.31
N ASN A 155 13.60 0.55 -4.93
CA ASN A 155 13.11 -0.56 -5.75
C ASN A 155 11.59 -0.68 -5.73
N TYR A 156 10.92 -0.48 -4.60
CA TYR A 156 9.52 -0.86 -4.46
C TYR A 156 8.55 0.28 -4.20
N PHE A 157 8.97 1.39 -3.58
CA PHE A 157 8.07 2.52 -3.35
C PHE A 157 7.96 3.41 -4.59
N VAL A 158 6.83 4.12 -4.67
CA VAL A 158 6.56 5.06 -5.75
C VAL A 158 6.76 6.49 -5.21
N PRO A 159 7.41 7.38 -5.98
CA PRO A 159 7.54 8.78 -5.61
C PRO A 159 6.21 9.38 -5.20
N THR A 160 6.13 9.81 -3.95
CA THR A 160 4.89 10.28 -3.32
C THR A 160 5.18 11.53 -2.50
N TYR A 161 4.39 12.58 -2.68
CA TYR A 161 4.65 13.90 -2.12
C TYR A 161 3.36 14.55 -1.60
N VAL A 162 3.48 15.46 -0.65
CA VAL A 162 2.37 16.32 -0.19
C VAL A 162 2.16 17.56 -1.08
N SER A 163 3.02 17.76 -2.06
CA SER A 163 2.97 18.84 -3.05
C SER A 163 3.26 18.29 -4.44
N PRO A 164 2.57 18.75 -5.51
CA PRO A 164 2.80 18.24 -6.86
C PRO A 164 4.07 18.83 -7.50
N PHE A 165 4.72 19.81 -6.85
CA PHE A 165 5.81 20.59 -7.44
C PHE A 165 6.91 19.74 -8.07
N ARG A 166 7.44 18.75 -7.33
CA ARG A 166 8.50 17.85 -7.82
C ARG A 166 8.08 17.01 -9.02
N LEU A 167 6.84 16.54 -9.03
CA LEU A 167 6.31 15.73 -10.12
C LEU A 167 6.11 16.59 -11.38
N ILE A 168 5.62 17.82 -11.22
CA ILE A 168 5.46 18.79 -12.31
C ILE A 168 6.82 19.20 -12.88
N GLU A 169 7.77 19.56 -12.02
CA GLU A 169 9.14 19.95 -12.38
C GLU A 169 9.83 18.87 -13.22
N ASN A 170 9.63 17.60 -12.87
CA ASN A 170 10.20 16.45 -13.57
C ASN A 170 9.34 15.93 -14.73
N GLY A 171 8.23 16.61 -15.08
CA GLY A 171 7.33 16.19 -16.16
C GLY A 171 6.68 14.81 -15.94
N LYS A 172 6.53 14.39 -14.68
CA LYS A 172 5.98 13.08 -14.31
C LYS A 172 4.45 13.13 -14.23
N PRO A 173 3.73 12.22 -14.89
CA PRO A 173 2.29 12.07 -14.64
C PRO A 173 2.07 11.60 -13.21
N PHE A 174 0.99 12.06 -12.57
CA PHE A 174 0.69 11.72 -11.19
C PHE A 174 -0.80 11.60 -10.93
N LYS A 175 -1.13 10.93 -9.82
CA LYS A 175 -2.47 10.85 -9.27
C LYS A 175 -2.56 11.68 -8.00
N GLU A 176 -3.59 12.51 -7.91
CA GLU A 176 -3.96 13.23 -6.69
C GLU A 176 -4.90 12.37 -5.83
N TYR A 177 -4.62 12.40 -4.53
CA TYR A 177 -5.41 11.84 -3.46
C TYR A 177 -5.80 12.97 -2.52
N ARG A 178 -7.09 13.19 -2.32
CA ARG A 178 -7.60 14.24 -1.43
C ARG A 178 -8.60 13.68 -0.42
N GLU A 179 -8.35 13.94 0.84
CA GLU A 179 -9.23 13.59 1.97
C GLU A 179 -9.16 14.72 2.99
N ASP A 180 -10.31 15.34 3.29
CA ASP A 180 -10.40 16.53 4.15
C ASP A 180 -9.40 17.63 3.75
N HIS A 181 -8.44 17.93 4.63
CA HIS A 181 -7.38 18.92 4.45
C HIS A 181 -6.05 18.32 3.99
N ILE A 182 -6.00 17.03 3.64
CA ILE A 182 -4.80 16.32 3.22
C ILE A 182 -4.82 16.11 1.71
N GLN A 183 -3.71 16.48 1.07
CA GLN A 183 -3.44 16.21 -0.33
C GLN A 183 -2.14 15.44 -0.46
N VAL A 184 -2.18 14.37 -1.25
CA VAL A 184 -1.00 13.55 -1.58
C VAL A 184 -0.99 13.31 -3.08
N TYR A 185 0.18 13.42 -3.68
CA TYR A 185 0.43 13.25 -5.10
C TYR A 185 1.44 12.11 -5.28
N GLN A 186 1.05 11.05 -5.99
CA GLN A 186 1.91 9.91 -6.26
C GLN A 186 2.17 9.82 -7.76
N GLU A 187 3.42 9.55 -8.15
CA GLU A 187 3.77 9.28 -9.55
C GLU A 187 2.87 8.18 -10.12
N TRP A 188 2.38 8.40 -11.34
CA TRP A 188 1.53 7.44 -12.01
C TRP A 188 2.34 6.27 -12.53
N ILE A 189 2.09 5.09 -11.98
CA ILE A 189 2.62 3.84 -12.49
C ILE A 189 1.59 3.19 -13.42
N SER A 190 2.00 2.88 -14.64
CA SER A 190 1.15 2.20 -15.62
C SER A 190 0.93 0.74 -15.21
N ALA A 191 -0.33 0.34 -15.14
CA ALA A 191 -0.74 -1.05 -14.96
C ALA A 191 -1.20 -1.63 -16.32
N PRO A 192 -1.01 -2.94 -16.58
CA PRO A 192 -1.53 -3.58 -17.78
C PRO A 192 -3.06 -3.52 -17.84
N ASP A 193 -3.62 -3.14 -19.00
CA ASP A 193 -5.06 -3.28 -19.27
C ASP A 193 -5.35 -4.73 -19.68
N LEU A 194 -6.30 -5.39 -19.02
CA LEU A 194 -6.73 -6.75 -19.32
C LEU A 194 -8.23 -6.80 -19.62
N VAL A 195 -8.60 -7.80 -20.42
CA VAL A 195 -9.99 -8.15 -20.69
C VAL A 195 -10.21 -9.60 -20.28
N LEU A 196 -10.95 -9.79 -19.19
CA LEU A 196 -11.28 -11.10 -18.67
C LEU A 196 -12.66 -11.55 -19.17
N GLN A 197 -12.69 -12.71 -19.81
CA GLN A 197 -13.93 -13.38 -20.20
C GLN A 197 -14.20 -14.52 -19.23
N TRP A 198 -15.41 -14.58 -18.69
CA TRP A 198 -15.86 -15.60 -17.75
C TRP A 198 -17.33 -15.94 -18.02
N ASN A 199 -17.86 -16.98 -17.35
CA ASN A 199 -19.22 -17.46 -17.60
C ASN A 199 -20.31 -16.38 -17.39
N GLY A 200 -20.02 -15.33 -16.61
CA GLY A 200 -20.92 -14.20 -16.36
C GLY A 200 -20.70 -12.98 -17.28
N GLY A 201 -19.80 -13.06 -18.27
CA GLY A 201 -19.58 -12.00 -19.27
C GLY A 201 -18.13 -11.56 -19.41
N LEU A 202 -17.95 -10.30 -19.83
CA LEU A 202 -16.65 -9.69 -20.09
C LEU A 202 -16.38 -8.58 -19.07
N THR A 203 -15.15 -8.50 -18.57
CA THR A 203 -14.69 -7.49 -17.61
C THR A 203 -13.39 -6.90 -18.10
N GLU A 204 -13.39 -5.61 -18.44
CA GLU A 204 -12.19 -4.84 -18.79
C GLU A 204 -11.72 -4.05 -17.56
N GLY A 205 -10.42 -4.04 -17.32
CA GLY A 205 -9.84 -3.25 -16.24
C GLY A 205 -8.33 -3.35 -16.18
N ARG A 206 -7.74 -2.53 -15.31
CA ARG A 206 -6.31 -2.55 -15.03
C ARG A 206 -5.98 -3.68 -14.08
N TRP A 207 -4.99 -4.49 -14.43
CA TRP A 207 -4.50 -5.55 -13.58
C TRP A 207 -3.63 -5.01 -12.45
N MET A 208 -4.00 -5.41 -11.25
CA MET A 208 -3.31 -5.10 -10.02
C MET A 208 -3.04 -6.40 -9.26
N THR A 209 -1.95 -6.42 -8.51
CA THR A 209 -1.61 -7.53 -7.63
C THR A 209 -1.80 -7.09 -6.18
N GLY A 210 -2.78 -7.69 -5.52
CA GLY A 210 -2.84 -7.66 -4.07
C GLY A 210 -1.81 -8.61 -3.47
N VAL A 211 -1.08 -8.18 -2.44
CA VAL A 211 -0.26 -9.08 -1.61
C VAL A 211 -0.78 -9.00 -0.19
N TYR A 212 -1.20 -10.13 0.36
CA TYR A 212 -1.61 -10.23 1.75
C TYR A 212 -0.38 -10.46 2.63
N VAL A 213 -0.25 -9.65 3.67
CA VAL A 213 0.77 -9.80 4.71
C VAL A 213 0.05 -9.96 6.05
N ASP A 214 0.47 -10.96 6.81
CA ASP A 214 -0.10 -11.36 8.08
C ASP A 214 1.03 -11.76 9.05
N HIS A 215 1.02 -11.24 10.28
CA HIS A 215 2.10 -11.45 11.27
C HIS A 215 3.52 -11.24 10.70
N SER A 216 3.71 -10.17 9.90
CA SER A 216 4.96 -9.87 9.16
C SER A 216 5.42 -10.99 8.20
N ARG A 217 4.49 -11.82 7.72
CA ARG A 217 4.74 -12.92 6.79
C ARG A 217 3.87 -12.78 5.55
N PHE A 218 4.37 -13.28 4.44
CA PHE A 218 3.59 -13.41 3.22
C PHE A 218 2.44 -14.40 3.42
N ALA A 219 1.21 -13.94 3.15
CA ALA A 219 -0.02 -14.73 3.32
C ALA A 219 -0.72 -15.06 1.99
N GLY A 220 -0.17 -14.60 0.86
CA GLY A 220 -0.60 -14.98 -0.48
C GLY A 220 -0.88 -13.80 -1.41
N LEU A 221 -1.25 -14.14 -2.65
CA LEU A 221 -1.56 -13.18 -3.70
C LEU A 221 -3.08 -13.07 -3.91
N GLY A 222 -3.54 -11.84 -4.10
CA GLY A 222 -4.91 -11.50 -4.47
C GLY A 222 -4.94 -10.64 -5.73
N PRO A 223 -4.71 -11.20 -6.94
CA PRO A 223 -4.87 -10.46 -8.18
C PRO A 223 -6.28 -9.88 -8.30
N TYR A 224 -6.40 -8.68 -8.86
CA TYR A 224 -7.69 -8.09 -9.17
C TYR A 224 -7.65 -7.20 -10.41
N LEU A 225 -8.79 -7.08 -11.08
CA LEU A 225 -9.01 -6.06 -12.10
C LEU A 225 -9.68 -4.86 -11.47
N LYS A 226 -9.16 -3.67 -11.78
CA LYS A 226 -9.77 -2.40 -11.40
C LYS A 226 -10.34 -1.70 -12.63
N ASP A 227 -11.66 -1.55 -12.68
CA ASP A 227 -12.33 -0.84 -13.78
C ASP A 227 -12.16 0.68 -13.71
N ALA A 228 -12.73 1.39 -14.68
CA ALA A 228 -12.67 2.84 -14.76
C ALA A 228 -13.41 3.54 -13.60
N GLN A 229 -14.42 2.90 -13.04
CA GLN A 229 -15.20 3.36 -11.89
C GLN A 229 -14.50 3.02 -10.56
N GLY A 230 -13.40 2.28 -10.60
CA GLY A 230 -12.60 1.90 -9.45
C GLY A 230 -13.07 0.65 -8.72
N LYS A 231 -14.09 -0.05 -9.23
CA LYS A 231 -14.56 -1.34 -8.71
C LYS A 231 -13.49 -2.40 -8.95
N ARG A 232 -13.34 -3.30 -7.98
CA ARG A 232 -12.37 -4.38 -8.00
C ARG A 232 -13.07 -5.72 -8.22
N THR A 233 -12.57 -6.48 -9.17
CA THR A 233 -12.95 -7.88 -9.39
C THR A 233 -11.75 -8.75 -9.03
N TYR A 234 -11.84 -9.43 -7.89
CA TYR A 234 -10.77 -10.30 -7.39
C TYR A 234 -10.74 -11.63 -8.14
N MET A 235 -9.54 -12.19 -8.24
CA MET A 235 -9.25 -13.43 -8.96
C MET A 235 -8.39 -14.34 -8.08
N GLN A 236 -8.40 -15.64 -8.38
CA GLN A 236 -7.48 -16.58 -7.76
C GLN A 236 -6.10 -16.49 -8.42
N ALA A 237 -5.05 -16.38 -7.61
CA ALA A 237 -3.69 -16.46 -8.11
C ALA A 237 -3.37 -17.89 -8.54
N THR A 238 -2.76 -18.04 -9.72
CA THR A 238 -2.20 -19.31 -10.20
C THR A 238 -0.70 -19.13 -10.37
N VAL A 239 0.11 -20.11 -9.94
CA VAL A 239 1.58 -20.08 -10.08
C VAL A 239 1.99 -21.12 -11.11
N ARG A 240 2.88 -20.75 -12.04
CA ARG A 240 3.44 -21.65 -13.06
C ARG A 240 4.96 -21.75 -12.94
#